data_AF-A0A1A5ZYA1-F1
#
_entry.id   AF-A0A1A5ZYA1-F1
#
_cell.length_a   1.000
_cell.length_b   1.000
_cell.length_c   1.000
_cell.angle_alpha   90.00
_cell.angle_beta   90.00
_cell.angle_gamma   90.00
#
_symmetry.space_group_name_H-M   'P 1'
#
loop_
_entity.id
_entity.type
_entity.pdbx_description
1 polymer ?
#
loop_
_entity_poly.entity_id
_entity_poly.type
_entity_poly.pdbx_seq_one_letter_code
_entity_poly.pdbx_strand_id
1 'polypeptide(L)'
;MSSLAIDLTKIAASLPRSSHSVSVIAGTAYIYGGEINPREPVDGDVHAVELASGAYRRISASGQTPEPRVGHVARVIDGKIYVFGGRGGPAMTPLDEAGAVHVFDPSASSWTTLSTSSTSYPCARSYHCATNSGQQLIVHAGCGDASTGRLRDTWTFDVSTSEWTQLPDAPGDPRGGTSITVLDGRLWRFGGFNGKTEVGGTIDYLDITTPQSSWNSCSFGETAGHGRDGGAAALAPSSTGPEPRSVAGLHALGSQLIVIGGEGQPSITGGHDAAGNFWDDIWSFNPTKEEWTQLAVNGDMEARGWFGSDSVDGESIVVWGGINSKNERLTDGWILTL
;
A
#
# COMPACT_ATOMS: atom_id res chain seq x y z
N MET A 1 3.19 -32.15 7.21
CA MET A 1 2.59 -30.82 7.06
C MET A 1 3.64 -29.97 6.39
N SER A 2 3.44 -29.59 5.12
CA SER A 2 4.33 -28.62 4.47
C SER A 2 4.22 -27.32 5.25
N SER A 3 5.36 -26.75 5.66
CA SER A 3 5.40 -25.39 6.19
C SER A 3 4.86 -24.42 5.14
N LEU A 4 3.98 -23.49 5.54
CA LEU A 4 3.56 -22.39 4.67
C LEU A 4 4.82 -21.58 4.27
N ALA A 5 5.08 -21.47 2.98
CA ALA A 5 6.25 -20.79 2.42
C ALA A 5 5.81 -19.85 1.29
N ILE A 6 6.51 -18.73 1.14
CA ILE A 6 6.35 -17.82 0.01
C ILE A 6 7.54 -18.00 -0.93
N ASP A 7 7.27 -18.29 -2.19
CA ASP A 7 8.25 -18.28 -3.26
C ASP A 7 8.37 -16.87 -3.85
N LEU A 8 9.62 -16.40 -4.00
CA LEU A 8 9.93 -15.10 -4.57
C LEU A 8 10.51 -15.26 -5.98
N THR A 9 9.86 -14.65 -6.96
CA THR A 9 10.38 -14.56 -8.33
C THR A 9 10.78 -13.12 -8.64
N LYS A 10 12.06 -12.90 -8.93
CA LYS A 10 12.58 -11.58 -9.32
C LYS A 10 12.17 -11.24 -10.75
N ILE A 11 11.65 -10.04 -10.95
CA ILE A 11 11.29 -9.50 -12.27
C ILE A 11 12.56 -8.94 -12.93
N ALA A 12 12.79 -9.29 -14.20
CA ALA A 12 14.00 -8.91 -14.96
C ALA A 12 13.95 -7.45 -15.48
N ALA A 13 13.69 -6.49 -14.59
CA ALA A 13 13.59 -5.08 -14.90
C ALA A 13 14.05 -4.21 -13.73
N SER A 14 14.33 -2.93 -14.01
CA SER A 14 14.91 -2.00 -13.06
C SER A 14 14.28 -0.62 -13.21
N LEU A 15 13.69 -0.10 -12.13
CA LEU A 15 13.14 1.25 -12.07
C LEU A 15 13.19 1.74 -10.60
N PRO A 16 14.18 2.56 -10.21
CA PRO A 16 14.32 3.04 -8.84
C PRO A 16 13.20 3.99 -8.46
N ARG A 17 12.53 3.74 -7.33
CA ARG A 17 11.62 4.69 -6.68
C ARG A 17 11.06 4.17 -5.36
N SER A 18 10.72 5.09 -4.46
CA SER A 18 9.87 4.88 -3.28
C SER A 18 8.62 5.76 -3.34
N SER A 19 7.64 5.51 -2.48
CA SER A 19 6.42 6.32 -2.35
C SER A 19 5.60 6.45 -3.63
N HIS A 20 5.74 5.46 -4.52
CA HIS A 20 5.03 5.34 -5.79
C HIS A 20 3.89 4.33 -5.67
N SER A 21 3.09 4.20 -6.73
CA SER A 21 2.10 3.14 -6.85
C SER A 21 2.49 2.10 -7.90
N VAL A 22 2.12 0.85 -7.66
CA VAL A 22 2.11 -0.23 -8.65
C VAL A 22 0.67 -0.67 -8.84
N SER A 23 0.28 -0.95 -10.08
CA SER A 23 -1.03 -1.48 -10.44
C SER A 23 -0.87 -2.49 -11.57
N VAL A 24 -1.33 -3.73 -11.37
CA VAL A 24 -1.10 -4.83 -12.31
C VAL A 24 -2.36 -5.08 -13.13
N ILE A 25 -2.23 -5.04 -14.46
CA ILE A 25 -3.32 -5.34 -15.39
C ILE A 25 -2.78 -6.30 -16.45
N ALA A 26 -3.41 -7.47 -16.57
CA ALA A 26 -3.10 -8.47 -17.60
C ALA A 26 -1.59 -8.79 -17.73
N GLY A 27 -0.92 -9.08 -16.60
CA GLY A 27 0.50 -9.43 -16.58
C GLY A 27 1.48 -8.26 -16.79
N THR A 28 0.99 -7.02 -16.76
CA THR A 28 1.82 -5.81 -16.85
C THR A 28 1.70 -4.99 -15.58
N ALA A 29 2.82 -4.67 -14.94
CA ALA A 29 2.87 -3.71 -13.85
C ALA A 29 2.95 -2.28 -14.41
N TYR A 30 1.99 -1.45 -14.02
CA TYR A 30 1.95 -0.02 -14.27
C TYR A 30 2.42 0.73 -13.03
N ILE A 31 3.44 1.56 -13.19
CA ILE A 31 4.16 2.22 -12.11
C ILE A 31 4.04 3.73 -12.32
N TYR A 32 3.59 4.47 -11.30
CA TYR A 32 3.31 5.91 -11.41
C TYR A 32 3.79 6.68 -10.18
N GLY A 33 4.37 7.86 -10.44
CA GLY A 33 4.88 8.79 -9.42
C GLY A 33 6.03 8.21 -8.60
N GLY A 34 6.17 8.72 -7.38
CA GLY A 34 7.25 8.37 -6.46
C GLY A 34 8.43 9.31 -6.54
N GLU A 35 9.50 8.93 -5.86
CA GLU A 35 10.71 9.73 -5.70
C GLU A 35 11.97 8.87 -5.77
N ILE A 36 13.05 9.46 -6.25
CA ILE A 36 14.41 8.89 -6.19
C ILE A 36 15.20 9.63 -5.10
N ASN A 37 15.13 10.96 -5.10
CA ASN A 37 15.68 11.78 -4.02
C ASN A 37 14.59 12.09 -3.00
N PRO A 38 14.90 12.17 -1.70
CA PRO A 38 13.91 12.49 -0.67
C PRO A 38 13.13 13.78 -0.98
N ARG A 39 11.80 13.69 -0.94
CA ARG A 39 10.87 14.82 -1.14
C ARG A 39 10.98 15.50 -2.51
N GLU A 40 11.44 14.78 -3.51
CA GLU A 40 11.49 15.24 -4.90
C GLU A 40 10.72 14.24 -5.79
N PRO A 41 9.46 14.53 -6.13
CA PRO A 41 8.70 13.70 -7.05
C PRO A 41 9.44 13.57 -8.38
N VAL A 42 9.64 12.34 -8.84
CA VAL A 42 10.53 12.05 -9.98
C VAL A 42 9.94 12.47 -11.32
N ASP A 43 8.69 12.11 -11.58
CA ASP A 43 7.99 12.37 -12.83
C ASP A 43 6.46 12.19 -12.66
N GLY A 44 5.71 12.57 -13.69
CA GLY A 44 4.27 12.29 -13.85
C GLY A 44 4.02 11.29 -14.98
N ASP A 45 5.03 10.49 -15.32
CA ASP A 45 4.96 9.51 -16.40
C ASP A 45 4.40 8.19 -15.85
N VAL A 46 3.71 7.41 -16.70
CA VAL A 46 3.34 6.03 -16.39
C VAL A 46 4.39 5.11 -17.01
N HIS A 47 4.93 4.19 -16.22
CA HIS A 47 5.86 3.18 -16.68
C HIS A 47 5.16 1.83 -16.71
N ALA A 48 5.38 1.04 -17.76
CA ALA A 48 4.86 -0.32 -17.86
C ALA A 48 6.01 -1.31 -17.92
N VAL A 49 5.90 -2.38 -17.12
CA VAL A 49 6.83 -3.51 -17.09
C VAL A 49 6.02 -4.79 -17.27
N GLU A 50 6.30 -5.54 -18.33
CA GLU A 50 5.76 -6.89 -18.49
C GLU A 50 6.40 -7.83 -17.45
N LEU A 51 5.56 -8.46 -16.62
CA LEU A 51 6.03 -9.28 -15.50
C LEU A 51 6.85 -10.49 -15.94
N ALA A 52 6.46 -11.12 -17.05
CA ALA A 52 7.10 -12.35 -17.54
C ALA A 52 8.45 -12.09 -18.23
N SER A 53 8.57 -11.00 -18.98
CA SER A 53 9.74 -10.71 -19.83
C SER A 53 10.68 -9.67 -19.21
N GLY A 54 10.19 -8.85 -18.27
CA GLY A 54 10.89 -7.65 -17.81
C GLY A 54 10.91 -6.53 -18.86
N ALA A 55 10.15 -6.65 -19.97
CA ALA A 55 10.12 -5.61 -20.98
C ALA A 55 9.56 -4.30 -20.41
N TYR A 56 10.40 -3.28 -20.40
CA TYR A 56 10.07 -1.95 -19.88
C TYR A 56 9.70 -0.99 -21.01
N ARG A 57 8.68 -0.17 -20.78
CA ARG A 57 8.37 1.00 -21.60
C ARG A 57 7.84 2.15 -20.76
N ARG A 58 8.24 3.37 -21.10
CA ARG A 58 7.59 4.59 -20.62
C ARG A 58 6.40 4.91 -21.52
N ILE A 59 5.24 5.18 -20.94
CA ILE A 59 4.02 5.50 -21.68
C ILE A 59 3.93 7.01 -21.89
N SER A 60 3.86 7.43 -23.15
CA SER A 60 3.50 8.80 -23.51
C SER A 60 1.99 8.98 -23.38
N ALA A 61 1.54 9.32 -22.17
CA ALA A 61 0.13 9.50 -21.89
C ALA A 61 -0.38 10.87 -22.40
N SER A 62 -1.59 10.90 -22.93
CA SER A 62 -2.29 12.14 -23.32
C SER A 62 -3.37 12.52 -22.29
N GLY A 63 -4.00 13.69 -22.46
CA GLY A 63 -5.14 14.11 -21.63
C GLY A 63 -4.74 14.90 -20.38
N GLN A 64 -5.52 14.74 -19.31
CA GLN A 64 -5.36 15.49 -18.05
C GLN A 64 -4.31 14.84 -17.14
N THR A 65 -3.05 14.83 -17.58
CA THR A 65 -1.95 14.22 -16.83
C THR A 65 -1.80 14.88 -15.46
N PRO A 66 -1.89 14.12 -14.36
CA PRO A 66 -1.70 14.67 -13.03
C PRO A 66 -0.24 15.06 -12.82
N GLU A 67 0.01 16.05 -11.97
CA GLU A 67 1.38 16.47 -11.68
C GLU A 67 2.20 15.38 -10.95
N PRO A 68 3.55 15.40 -11.06
CA PRO A 68 4.44 14.52 -10.32
C PRO A 68 4.14 14.53 -8.82
N ARG A 69 4.01 13.35 -8.22
CA ARG A 69 3.55 13.19 -6.84
C ARG A 69 4.13 11.97 -6.13
N VAL A 70 4.12 12.04 -4.80
CA VAL A 70 4.50 10.94 -3.89
C VAL A 70 3.41 10.68 -2.87
N GLY A 71 3.35 9.45 -2.35
CA GLY A 71 2.43 9.07 -1.29
C GLY A 71 0.96 9.15 -1.71
N HIS A 72 0.67 9.13 -3.00
CA HIS A 72 -0.67 8.89 -3.53
C HIS A 72 -1.01 7.41 -3.42
N VAL A 73 -2.26 7.07 -3.71
CA VAL A 73 -2.73 5.69 -3.85
C VAL A 73 -3.19 5.45 -5.28
N ALA A 74 -3.06 4.22 -5.76
CA ALA A 74 -3.63 3.79 -7.03
C ALA A 74 -4.25 2.39 -6.93
N ARG A 75 -5.42 2.17 -7.53
CA ARG A 75 -6.07 0.84 -7.61
C ARG A 75 -6.66 0.57 -8.99
N VAL A 76 -6.64 -0.70 -9.37
CA VAL A 76 -7.25 -1.19 -10.61
C VAL A 76 -8.73 -1.45 -10.38
N ILE A 77 -9.58 -0.83 -11.19
CA ILE A 77 -11.02 -1.12 -11.27
C ILE A 77 -11.37 -1.21 -12.76
N ASP A 78 -11.95 -2.33 -13.18
CA ASP A 78 -12.37 -2.61 -14.57
C ASP A 78 -11.29 -2.27 -15.64
N GLY A 79 -10.04 -2.65 -15.36
CA GLY A 79 -8.92 -2.48 -16.29
C GLY A 79 -8.38 -1.04 -16.39
N LYS A 80 -8.82 -0.14 -15.51
CA LYS A 80 -8.32 1.24 -15.40
C LYS A 80 -7.69 1.49 -14.04
N ILE A 81 -6.78 2.46 -13.98
CA ILE A 81 -6.04 2.79 -12.76
C ILE A 81 -6.57 4.10 -12.20
N TYR A 82 -7.09 4.06 -10.98
CA TYR A 82 -7.66 5.20 -10.27
C TYR A 82 -6.67 5.73 -9.24
N VAL A 83 -6.28 7.00 -9.35
CA VAL A 83 -5.27 7.65 -8.51
C VAL A 83 -5.90 8.76 -7.68
N PHE A 84 -5.60 8.78 -6.38
CA PHE A 84 -6.11 9.79 -5.46
C PHE A 84 -5.02 10.35 -4.53
N GLY A 85 -5.02 11.68 -4.40
CA GLY A 85 -4.19 12.43 -3.46
C GLY A 85 -2.69 12.37 -3.80
N GLY A 86 -1.89 12.36 -2.74
CA GLY A 86 -0.45 12.52 -2.82
C GLY A 86 -0.03 13.95 -2.50
N ARG A 87 1.27 14.19 -2.53
CA ARG A 87 1.87 15.53 -2.39
C ARG A 87 2.87 15.76 -3.51
N GLY A 88 3.03 17.01 -3.90
CA GLY A 88 3.91 17.40 -4.99
C GLY A 88 4.17 18.90 -5.01
N GLY A 89 4.69 19.36 -6.13
CA GLY A 89 5.03 20.76 -6.35
C GLY A 89 6.14 21.30 -5.43
N PRO A 90 6.54 22.58 -5.61
CA PRO A 90 7.65 23.17 -4.85
C PRO A 90 7.43 23.21 -3.33
N ALA A 91 6.17 23.27 -2.89
CA ALA A 91 5.83 23.33 -1.47
C ALA A 91 5.78 21.95 -0.79
N MET A 92 5.74 20.85 -1.56
CA MET A 92 5.60 19.48 -1.06
C MET A 92 4.45 19.29 -0.06
N THR A 93 3.37 20.03 -0.28
CA THR A 93 2.11 19.94 0.46
C THR A 93 1.18 18.90 -0.20
N PRO A 94 0.24 18.30 0.55
CA PRO A 94 -0.82 17.50 -0.05
C PRO A 94 -1.52 18.27 -1.19
N LEU A 95 -1.78 17.59 -2.29
CA LEU A 95 -2.44 18.17 -3.47
C LEU A 95 -3.94 18.26 -3.21
N ASP A 96 -4.47 19.49 -3.20
CA ASP A 96 -5.90 19.73 -3.06
C ASP A 96 -6.56 19.78 -4.42
N GLU A 97 -7.12 18.64 -4.80
CA GLU A 97 -7.79 18.42 -6.08
C GLU A 97 -9.32 18.37 -5.90
N ALA A 98 -9.85 18.96 -4.81
CA ALA A 98 -11.28 19.02 -4.50
C ALA A 98 -12.00 17.65 -4.54
N GLY A 99 -11.34 16.61 -4.04
CA GLY A 99 -11.86 15.24 -4.03
C GLY A 99 -11.88 14.55 -5.39
N ALA A 100 -11.25 15.12 -6.43
CA ALA A 100 -11.18 14.49 -7.74
C ALA A 100 -10.32 13.22 -7.73
N VAL A 101 -10.66 12.28 -8.61
CA VAL A 101 -9.90 11.04 -8.82
C VAL A 101 -9.39 11.01 -10.26
N HIS A 102 -8.09 10.82 -10.44
CA HIS A 102 -7.48 10.69 -11.76
C HIS A 102 -7.58 9.26 -12.26
N VAL A 103 -7.88 9.09 -13.55
CA VAL A 103 -8.07 7.78 -14.16
C VAL A 103 -7.12 7.64 -15.33
N PHE A 104 -6.22 6.68 -15.25
CA PHE A 104 -5.42 6.26 -16.39
C PHE A 104 -6.07 5.06 -17.06
N ASP A 105 -6.30 5.19 -18.36
CA ASP A 105 -6.76 4.10 -19.23
C ASP A 105 -5.56 3.55 -20.02
N PRO A 106 -5.04 2.36 -19.68
CA PRO A 106 -3.91 1.78 -20.39
C PRO A 106 -4.19 1.50 -21.88
N SER A 107 -5.44 1.21 -22.24
CA SER A 107 -5.82 0.89 -23.62
C SER A 107 -5.79 2.13 -24.52
N ALA A 108 -6.15 3.29 -23.97
CA ALA A 108 -6.09 4.58 -24.65
C ALA A 108 -4.76 5.33 -24.44
N SER A 109 -3.94 4.89 -23.48
CA SER A 109 -2.75 5.63 -23.02
C SER A 109 -3.10 7.10 -22.73
N SER A 110 -4.15 7.31 -21.95
CA SER A 110 -4.66 8.65 -21.65
C SER A 110 -5.16 8.78 -20.21
N TRP A 111 -5.02 9.99 -19.68
CA TRP A 111 -5.57 10.40 -18.40
C TRP A 111 -6.88 11.17 -18.57
N THR A 112 -7.84 10.86 -17.71
CA THR A 112 -9.03 11.68 -17.45
C THR A 112 -9.13 11.98 -15.96
N THR A 113 -9.92 12.98 -15.59
CA THR A 113 -10.21 13.30 -14.19
C THR A 113 -11.70 13.17 -13.92
N LEU A 114 -12.06 12.40 -12.89
CA LEU A 114 -13.40 12.33 -12.35
C LEU A 114 -13.55 13.37 -11.25
N SER A 115 -14.24 14.46 -11.56
CA SER A 115 -14.68 15.43 -10.55
C SER A 115 -15.89 14.88 -9.80
N THR A 116 -15.96 15.17 -8.51
CA THR A 116 -17.10 14.77 -7.67
C THR A 116 -18.13 15.89 -7.54
N SER A 117 -19.41 15.54 -7.48
CA SER A 117 -20.49 16.45 -7.07
C SER A 117 -20.84 16.35 -5.58
N SER A 118 -20.12 15.50 -4.82
CA SER A 118 -20.35 15.35 -3.39
C SER A 118 -20.08 16.66 -2.64
N THR A 119 -20.96 16.98 -1.71
CA THR A 119 -20.82 18.15 -0.82
C THR A 119 -19.76 17.93 0.27
N SER A 120 -19.40 16.67 0.52
CA SER A 120 -18.38 16.24 1.47
C SER A 120 -17.50 15.18 0.82
N TYR A 121 -16.19 15.29 1.00
CA TYR A 121 -15.19 14.40 0.43
C TYR A 121 -13.94 14.41 1.32
N PRO A 122 -13.06 13.39 1.20
CA PRO A 122 -11.80 13.37 1.95
C PRO A 122 -10.97 14.61 1.65
N CYS A 123 -10.42 15.24 2.69
CA CYS A 123 -9.43 16.30 2.53
C CYS A 123 -8.18 15.82 1.74
N ALA A 124 -7.45 16.79 1.18
CA ALA A 124 -6.14 16.59 0.57
C ALA A 124 -5.20 15.83 1.52
N ARG A 125 -4.60 14.75 1.04
CA ARG A 125 -3.81 13.83 1.88
C ARG A 125 -2.75 13.08 1.09
N SER A 126 -1.79 12.54 1.82
CA SER A 126 -0.69 11.71 1.29
C SER A 126 -0.27 10.67 2.33
N TYR A 127 0.43 9.61 1.88
CA TYR A 127 0.82 8.48 2.72
C TYR A 127 -0.39 7.82 3.41
N HIS A 128 -1.57 7.96 2.79
CA HIS A 128 -2.76 7.15 3.02
C HIS A 128 -2.64 5.81 2.29
N CYS A 129 -3.61 4.93 2.49
CA CYS A 129 -3.70 3.67 1.78
C CYS A 129 -5.06 3.52 1.10
N ALA A 130 -5.13 2.61 0.13
CA ALA A 130 -6.36 2.29 -0.57
C ALA A 130 -6.49 0.81 -0.86
N THR A 131 -7.73 0.40 -1.12
CA THR A 131 -8.11 -0.90 -1.72
C THR A 131 -9.39 -0.66 -2.52
N ASN A 132 -9.87 -1.65 -3.25
CA ASN A 132 -11.18 -1.59 -3.90
C ASN A 132 -12.06 -2.79 -3.53
N SER A 133 -13.37 -2.61 -3.71
CA SER A 133 -14.37 -3.67 -3.65
C SER A 133 -15.42 -3.43 -4.72
N GLY A 134 -15.37 -4.19 -5.82
CA GLY A 134 -16.14 -3.89 -7.03
C GLY A 134 -15.80 -2.49 -7.57
N GLN A 135 -16.83 -1.66 -7.79
CA GLN A 135 -16.70 -0.27 -8.28
C GLN A 135 -16.37 0.76 -7.19
N GLN A 136 -16.09 0.32 -5.97
CA GLN A 136 -15.81 1.20 -4.85
C GLN A 136 -14.30 1.30 -4.62
N LEU A 137 -13.73 2.50 -4.78
CA LEU A 137 -12.37 2.83 -4.32
C LEU A 137 -12.44 3.24 -2.85
N ILE A 138 -11.80 2.48 -1.98
CA ILE A 138 -11.77 2.73 -0.53
C ILE A 138 -10.43 3.38 -0.16
N VAL A 139 -10.48 4.54 0.48
CA VAL A 139 -9.31 5.33 0.93
C VAL A 139 -9.34 5.43 2.46
N HIS A 140 -8.18 5.25 3.10
CA HIS A 140 -8.07 5.28 4.55
C HIS A 140 -6.86 6.06 5.06
N ALA A 141 -7.09 6.87 6.11
CA ALA A 141 -6.08 7.53 6.91
C ALA A 141 -5.15 8.46 6.10
N GLY A 142 -3.86 8.54 6.50
CA GLY A 142 -2.83 9.35 5.86
C GLY A 142 -2.54 10.66 6.60
N CYS A 143 -1.75 11.49 5.94
CA CYS A 143 -1.31 12.79 6.43
C CYS A 143 -1.95 13.89 5.58
N GLY A 144 -2.84 14.67 6.20
CA GLY A 144 -3.36 15.91 5.63
C GLY A 144 -2.34 17.05 5.69
N ASP A 145 -2.82 18.28 5.54
CA ASP A 145 -2.00 19.48 5.68
C ASP A 145 -1.59 19.74 7.14
N ALA A 146 -0.88 20.84 7.37
CA ALA A 146 -0.42 21.21 8.72
C ALA A 146 -1.58 21.48 9.71
N SER A 147 -2.76 21.87 9.21
CA SER A 147 -3.93 22.15 10.05
C SER A 147 -4.72 20.89 10.40
N THR A 148 -4.72 19.91 9.50
CA THR A 148 -5.48 18.67 9.59
C THR A 148 -4.69 17.59 10.34
N GLY A 149 -3.38 17.51 10.11
CA GLY A 149 -2.52 16.48 10.68
C GLY A 149 -2.82 15.07 10.13
N ARG A 150 -2.50 14.05 10.93
CA ARG A 150 -2.78 12.65 10.57
C ARG A 150 -4.27 12.33 10.70
N LEU A 151 -4.72 11.35 9.92
CA LEU A 151 -6.12 10.99 9.76
C LEU A 151 -6.38 9.54 10.18
N ARG A 152 -7.63 9.24 10.53
CA ARG A 152 -8.15 7.88 10.82
C ARG A 152 -9.48 7.60 10.10
N ASP A 153 -9.91 8.55 9.29
CA ASP A 153 -11.17 8.49 8.55
C ASP A 153 -11.05 7.47 7.41
N THR A 154 -12.21 6.97 6.98
CA THR A 154 -12.32 6.02 5.88
C THR A 154 -13.38 6.53 4.93
N TRP A 155 -13.07 6.51 3.64
CA TRP A 155 -13.92 7.02 2.58
C TRP A 155 -14.03 6.00 1.46
N THR A 156 -15.20 5.94 0.84
CA THR A 156 -15.40 5.18 -0.40
C THR A 156 -15.81 6.13 -1.52
N PHE A 157 -15.26 5.92 -2.71
CA PHE A 157 -15.62 6.62 -3.93
C PHE A 157 -16.22 5.61 -4.91
N ASP A 158 -17.47 5.84 -5.30
CA ASP A 158 -18.11 5.05 -6.33
C ASP A 158 -17.66 5.57 -7.70
N VAL A 159 -16.89 4.77 -8.44
CA VAL A 159 -16.33 5.22 -9.73
C VAL A 159 -17.39 5.39 -10.82
N SER A 160 -18.59 4.83 -10.63
CA SER A 160 -19.68 4.91 -11.59
C SER A 160 -20.51 6.18 -11.42
N THR A 161 -20.67 6.68 -10.19
CA THR A 161 -21.41 7.90 -9.88
C THR A 161 -20.50 9.10 -9.60
N SER A 162 -19.21 8.86 -9.37
CA SER A 162 -18.24 9.86 -8.93
C SER A 162 -18.60 10.51 -7.59
N GLU A 163 -19.18 9.73 -6.67
CA GLU A 163 -19.62 10.21 -5.36
C GLU A 163 -18.79 9.61 -4.22
N TRP A 164 -18.41 10.47 -3.28
CA TRP A 164 -17.78 10.08 -2.02
C TRP A 164 -18.81 9.80 -0.93
N THR A 165 -18.55 8.75 -0.15
CA THR A 165 -19.27 8.45 1.08
C THR A 165 -18.27 8.17 2.20
N GLN A 166 -18.46 8.82 3.35
CA GLN A 166 -17.64 8.54 4.53
C GLN A 166 -18.12 7.24 5.20
N LEU A 167 -17.17 6.36 5.48
CA LEU A 167 -17.35 5.17 6.32
C LEU A 167 -16.94 5.51 7.77
N PRO A 168 -17.31 4.67 8.76
CA PRO A 168 -16.92 4.89 10.14
C PRO A 168 -15.40 5.11 10.31
N ASP A 169 -15.05 6.05 11.19
CA ASP A 169 -13.66 6.26 11.62
C ASP A 169 -13.11 4.98 12.25
N ALA A 170 -11.86 4.66 11.94
CA ALA A 170 -11.18 3.50 12.49
C ALA A 170 -10.66 3.76 13.91
N PRO A 171 -10.46 2.72 14.75
CA PRO A 171 -10.08 2.88 16.14
C PRO A 171 -8.63 3.34 16.30
N GLY A 172 -8.32 3.88 17.49
CA GLY A 172 -6.98 4.31 17.87
C GLY A 172 -6.54 5.63 17.23
N ASP A 173 -5.24 5.91 17.34
CA ASP A 173 -4.68 7.16 16.87
C ASP A 173 -4.70 7.28 15.33
N PRO A 174 -4.87 8.51 14.81
CA PRO A 174 -4.63 8.83 13.41
C PRO A 174 -3.21 8.47 12.97
N ARG A 175 -3.05 7.97 11.73
CA ARG A 175 -1.78 7.39 11.26
C ARG A 175 -1.53 7.60 9.76
N GLY A 176 -0.25 7.63 9.39
CA GLY A 176 0.20 7.53 8.00
C GLY A 176 0.90 6.18 7.77
N GLY A 177 1.03 5.75 6.51
CA GLY A 177 1.73 4.51 6.18
C GLY A 177 1.09 3.25 6.75
N THR A 178 -0.21 3.28 7.05
CA THR A 178 -0.98 2.06 7.35
C THR A 178 -1.35 1.34 6.04
N SER A 179 -1.78 0.09 6.13
CA SER A 179 -2.11 -0.73 4.96
C SER A 179 -3.50 -1.34 5.12
N ILE A 180 -4.24 -1.40 4.02
CA ILE A 180 -5.59 -1.99 3.98
C ILE A 180 -5.76 -2.95 2.81
N THR A 181 -6.62 -3.96 2.99
CA THR A 181 -7.08 -4.88 1.92
C THR A 181 -8.51 -5.32 2.20
N VAL A 182 -9.21 -5.81 1.18
CA VAL A 182 -10.52 -6.47 1.35
C VAL A 182 -10.34 -7.99 1.28
N LEU A 183 -10.98 -8.71 2.19
CA LEU A 183 -11.14 -10.17 2.14
C LEU A 183 -12.49 -10.54 2.74
N ASP A 184 -13.27 -11.36 2.04
CA ASP A 184 -14.57 -11.89 2.48
C ASP A 184 -15.54 -10.81 3.00
N GLY A 185 -15.66 -9.71 2.26
CA GLY A 185 -16.57 -8.61 2.62
C GLY A 185 -16.12 -7.75 3.80
N ARG A 186 -14.89 -7.95 4.29
CA ARG A 186 -14.29 -7.15 5.35
C ARG A 186 -13.12 -6.34 4.83
N LEU A 187 -13.09 -5.05 5.18
CA LEU A 187 -11.94 -4.18 5.03
C LEU A 187 -11.01 -4.37 6.22
N TRP A 188 -9.82 -4.91 5.99
CA TRP A 188 -8.81 -5.14 7.01
C TRP A 188 -7.79 -4.00 7.03
N ARG A 189 -7.27 -3.65 8.21
CA ARG A 189 -6.25 -2.63 8.43
C ARG A 189 -5.14 -3.12 9.34
N PHE A 190 -3.89 -2.84 8.96
CA PHE A 190 -2.71 -3.17 9.77
C PHE A 190 -1.70 -2.01 9.84
N GLY A 191 -1.02 -1.90 10.99
CA GLY A 191 0.15 -1.04 11.18
C GLY A 191 -0.09 0.46 11.03
N GLY A 192 0.98 1.17 10.64
CA GLY A 192 1.06 2.60 10.42
C GLY A 192 1.85 3.35 11.50
N PHE A 193 2.16 4.62 11.24
CA PHE A 193 2.90 5.50 12.14
C PHE A 193 2.00 6.63 12.66
N ASN A 194 1.80 6.70 13.98
CA ASN A 194 0.89 7.68 14.61
C ASN A 194 1.53 9.07 14.85
N GLY A 195 2.79 9.26 14.46
CA GLY A 195 3.55 10.49 14.74
C GLY A 195 4.50 10.38 15.91
N LYS A 196 4.44 9.30 16.69
CA LYS A 196 5.34 9.02 17.81
C LYS A 196 6.03 7.67 17.67
N THR A 197 5.25 6.63 17.35
CA THR A 197 5.73 5.26 17.28
C THR A 197 5.08 4.54 16.10
N GLU A 198 5.73 3.46 15.67
CA GLU A 198 5.09 2.46 14.85
C GLU A 198 3.92 1.81 15.62
N VAL A 199 2.86 1.47 14.90
CA VAL A 199 1.65 0.84 15.44
C VAL A 199 1.68 -0.65 15.12
N GLY A 200 1.29 -1.48 16.09
CA GLY A 200 1.24 -2.94 16.00
C GLY A 200 0.40 -3.54 17.11
N GLY A 201 0.42 -4.87 17.25
CA GLY A 201 -0.35 -5.60 18.28
C GLY A 201 -1.83 -5.81 17.97
N THR A 202 -2.37 -5.17 16.93
CA THR A 202 -3.75 -5.37 16.46
C THR A 202 -3.80 -5.45 14.93
N ILE A 203 -4.78 -6.21 14.44
CA ILE A 203 -5.31 -6.09 13.08
C ILE A 203 -6.80 -5.77 13.19
N ASP A 204 -7.23 -4.71 12.53
CA ASP A 204 -8.60 -4.22 12.64
C ASP A 204 -9.40 -4.58 11.39
N TYR A 205 -10.72 -4.72 11.52
CA TYR A 205 -11.59 -4.90 10.36
C TYR A 205 -12.92 -4.16 10.46
N LEU A 206 -13.45 -3.76 9.31
CA LEU A 206 -14.79 -3.22 9.12
C LEU A 206 -15.55 -4.11 8.15
N ASP A 207 -16.74 -4.58 8.53
CA ASP A 207 -17.64 -5.27 7.59
C ASP A 207 -18.23 -4.25 6.63
N ILE A 208 -17.86 -4.31 5.36
CA ILE A 208 -18.31 -3.36 4.33
C ILE A 208 -19.55 -3.85 3.57
N THR A 209 -20.07 -5.02 3.93
CA THR A 209 -21.31 -5.58 3.37
C THR A 209 -22.53 -5.27 4.25
N THR A 210 -22.30 -4.99 5.53
CA THR A 210 -23.33 -4.63 6.49
C THR A 210 -23.40 -3.11 6.65
N PRO A 211 -24.52 -2.44 6.32
CA PRO A 211 -24.69 -1.02 6.58
C PRO A 211 -24.49 -0.68 8.07
N GLN A 212 -23.88 0.47 8.35
CA GLN A 212 -23.70 0.98 9.72
C GLN A 212 -22.88 0.05 10.63
N SER A 213 -22.02 -0.79 10.04
CA SER A 213 -21.04 -1.57 10.79
C SER A 213 -20.08 -0.68 11.58
N SER A 214 -19.39 -1.26 12.55
CA SER A 214 -18.29 -0.61 13.27
C SER A 214 -17.00 -1.38 13.06
N TRP A 215 -15.87 -0.71 13.21
CA TRP A 215 -14.58 -1.37 13.26
C TRP A 215 -14.50 -2.31 14.47
N ASN A 216 -13.85 -3.46 14.25
CA ASN A 216 -13.51 -4.47 15.25
C ASN A 216 -11.99 -4.65 15.25
N SER A 217 -11.45 -5.19 16.34
CA SER A 217 -10.01 -5.39 16.51
C SER A 217 -9.72 -6.82 16.95
N CYS A 218 -8.82 -7.49 16.23
CA CYS A 218 -8.22 -8.75 16.64
C CYS A 218 -6.85 -8.41 17.26
N SER A 219 -6.77 -8.45 18.58
CA SER A 219 -5.51 -8.25 19.30
C SER A 219 -4.71 -9.55 19.36
N PHE A 220 -3.39 -9.44 19.23
CA PHE A 220 -2.46 -10.55 19.42
C PHE A 220 -1.46 -10.22 20.53
N GLY A 221 -0.88 -11.26 21.13
CA GLY A 221 0.03 -11.21 22.26
C GLY A 221 1.41 -10.64 21.91
N GLU A 222 2.42 -10.96 22.73
CA GLU A 222 3.80 -10.48 22.53
C GLU A 222 4.25 -10.67 21.08
N THR A 223 4.97 -9.71 20.53
CA THR A 223 5.47 -9.75 19.17
C THR A 223 6.56 -10.82 19.07
N ALA A 224 6.39 -11.75 18.14
CA ALA A 224 7.40 -12.75 17.84
C ALA A 224 8.03 -12.34 16.51
N GLY A 225 9.35 -12.20 16.45
CA GLY A 225 10.06 -11.96 15.19
C GLY A 225 10.85 -10.66 15.17
N HIS A 226 12.17 -10.76 15.28
CA HIS A 226 13.09 -9.65 15.10
C HIS A 226 13.53 -9.50 13.61
N GLY A 227 12.67 -9.88 12.66
CA GLY A 227 12.99 -10.02 11.23
C GLY A 227 13.23 -11.48 10.82
N ARG A 228 13.85 -11.72 9.65
CA ARG A 228 14.35 -13.05 9.27
C ARG A 228 15.66 -13.36 10.01
N ASP A 229 15.58 -13.86 11.24
CA ASP A 229 16.76 -14.27 12.03
C ASP A 229 17.40 -15.57 11.49
N GLY A 230 17.93 -15.56 10.26
CA GLY A 230 18.77 -16.64 9.68
C GLY A 230 18.16 -18.06 9.63
N GLY A 231 16.94 -18.26 10.12
CA GLY A 231 16.22 -19.51 10.16
C GLY A 231 15.27 -19.60 8.97
N ALA A 232 15.56 -20.51 8.04
CA ALA A 232 14.78 -20.72 6.82
C ALA A 232 13.38 -21.36 7.04
N ALA A 233 12.90 -21.45 8.28
CA ALA A 233 11.68 -22.17 8.62
C ALA A 233 10.58 -21.23 9.11
N ALA A 234 9.36 -21.47 8.65
CA ALA A 234 8.16 -20.79 9.14
C ALA A 234 8.01 -20.99 10.65
N LEU A 235 7.55 -19.97 11.37
CA LEU A 235 7.14 -20.12 12.76
C LEU A 235 5.84 -20.93 12.82
N ALA A 236 5.62 -21.66 13.90
CA ALA A 236 4.34 -22.30 14.13
C ALA A 236 3.23 -21.23 14.29
N PRO A 237 1.99 -21.51 13.85
CA PRO A 237 0.86 -20.62 14.10
C PRO A 237 0.74 -20.29 15.59
N SER A 238 0.49 -19.04 15.91
CA SER A 238 0.41 -18.58 17.29
C SER A 238 -0.46 -17.34 17.46
N SER A 239 -0.75 -17.01 18.71
CA SER A 239 -1.35 -15.73 19.09
C SER A 239 -0.34 -14.59 19.13
N THR A 240 0.89 -14.78 18.65
CA THR A 240 1.95 -13.74 18.56
C THR A 240 2.10 -13.32 17.11
N GLY A 241 2.35 -12.03 16.85
CA GLY A 241 2.32 -11.49 15.50
C GLY A 241 3.49 -10.57 15.17
N PRO A 242 3.46 -9.95 13.99
CA PRO A 242 4.51 -9.05 13.52
C PRO A 242 4.74 -7.86 14.47
N GLU A 243 6.00 -7.47 14.62
CA GLU A 243 6.41 -6.23 15.29
C GLU A 243 5.72 -4.98 14.69
N PRO A 244 5.51 -3.91 15.48
CA PRO A 244 4.94 -2.65 15.01
C PRO A 244 5.69 -2.13 13.79
N ARG A 245 4.92 -1.66 12.80
CA ARG A 245 5.49 -1.17 11.54
C ARG A 245 4.56 -0.26 10.77
N SER A 246 5.14 0.53 9.88
CA SER A 246 4.45 1.31 8.86
C SER A 246 4.99 0.96 7.48
N VAL A 247 4.36 1.54 6.45
CA VAL A 247 4.77 1.48 5.04
C VAL A 247 5.07 0.07 4.53
N ALA A 248 4.32 -0.90 5.06
CA ALA A 248 4.31 -2.31 4.73
C ALA A 248 3.27 -2.62 3.63
N GLY A 249 3.34 -3.79 3.02
CA GLY A 249 2.24 -4.33 2.20
C GLY A 249 1.23 -5.08 3.08
N LEU A 250 -0.07 -4.96 2.77
CA LEU A 250 -1.12 -5.84 3.31
C LEU A 250 -2.01 -6.27 2.15
N HIS A 251 -2.11 -7.58 1.92
CA HIS A 251 -2.79 -8.14 0.76
C HIS A 251 -3.62 -9.36 1.13
N ALA A 252 -4.78 -9.53 0.49
CA ALA A 252 -5.47 -10.81 0.49
C ALA A 252 -4.79 -11.76 -0.52
N LEU A 253 -4.51 -13.00 -0.08
CA LEU A 253 -3.95 -14.07 -0.91
C LEU A 253 -4.66 -15.38 -0.55
N GLY A 254 -5.47 -15.89 -1.47
CA GLY A 254 -6.45 -16.94 -1.15
C GLY A 254 -7.36 -16.51 0.01
N SER A 255 -7.35 -17.29 1.10
CA SER A 255 -8.13 -17.04 2.33
C SER A 255 -7.31 -16.42 3.47
N GLN A 256 -6.08 -15.97 3.18
CA GLN A 256 -5.17 -15.40 4.17
C GLN A 256 -4.93 -13.91 3.91
N LEU A 257 -4.52 -13.19 4.95
CA LEU A 257 -3.97 -11.84 4.82
C LEU A 257 -2.44 -11.91 4.94
N ILE A 258 -1.74 -11.29 4.01
CA ILE A 258 -0.27 -11.32 3.92
C ILE A 258 0.28 -9.93 4.23
N VAL A 259 1.12 -9.83 5.26
CA VAL A 259 1.88 -8.61 5.61
C VAL A 259 3.32 -8.76 5.13
N ILE A 260 3.84 -7.75 4.44
CA ILE A 260 5.18 -7.78 3.81
C ILE A 260 6.01 -6.59 4.29
N GLY A 261 7.17 -6.86 4.88
CA GLY A 261 8.20 -5.86 5.19
C GLY A 261 7.67 -4.67 6.01
N GLY A 262 8.13 -3.47 5.69
CA GLY A 262 7.75 -2.22 6.35
C GLY A 262 8.83 -1.65 7.28
N GLU A 263 8.64 -0.41 7.72
CA GLU A 263 9.55 0.29 8.62
C GLU A 263 9.20 -0.02 10.08
N GLY A 264 10.16 -0.53 10.86
CA GLY A 264 9.99 -0.84 12.28
C GLY A 264 10.55 0.21 13.23
N GLN A 265 11.56 0.96 12.77
CA GLN A 265 12.16 2.05 13.53
C GLN A 265 12.41 3.24 12.61
N PRO A 266 11.58 4.28 12.66
CA PRO A 266 11.78 5.51 11.91
C PRO A 266 13.12 6.18 12.20
N SER A 267 13.66 6.88 11.21
CA SER A 267 14.86 7.70 11.40
C SER A 267 14.64 8.77 12.48
N ILE A 268 15.43 8.71 13.56
CA ILE A 268 15.36 9.63 14.71
C ILE A 268 15.78 11.07 14.32
N THR A 269 16.69 11.21 13.35
CA THR A 269 17.35 12.50 13.03
C THR A 269 16.95 13.11 11.69
N GLY A 270 16.32 12.35 10.78
CA GLY A 270 16.02 12.82 9.42
C GLY A 270 14.55 12.77 8.99
N GLY A 271 13.65 12.14 9.76
CA GLY A 271 12.29 11.89 9.26
C GLY A 271 12.34 11.17 7.91
N HIS A 272 11.59 11.64 6.90
CA HIS A 272 11.64 11.05 5.54
C HIS A 272 12.93 11.36 4.76
N ASP A 273 13.83 12.19 5.29
CA ASP A 273 15.10 12.53 4.63
C ASP A 273 16.18 11.45 4.86
N ALA A 274 15.94 10.51 5.77
CA ALA A 274 16.83 9.40 6.08
C ALA A 274 16.04 8.10 6.27
N ALA A 275 16.67 6.98 5.94
CA ALA A 275 16.09 5.66 6.16
C ALA A 275 16.03 5.30 7.66
N GLY A 276 14.93 4.65 8.05
CA GLY A 276 14.86 3.86 9.26
C GLY A 276 15.35 2.42 9.07
N ASN A 277 15.01 1.57 10.04
CA ASN A 277 15.21 0.12 9.94
C ASN A 277 13.97 -0.54 9.37
N PHE A 278 14.16 -1.37 8.34
CA PHE A 278 13.08 -2.08 7.66
C PHE A 278 13.09 -3.55 8.01
N TRP A 279 11.90 -4.12 8.13
CA TRP A 279 11.69 -5.55 8.23
C TRP A 279 11.79 -6.22 6.86
N ASP A 280 12.28 -7.45 6.84
CA ASP A 280 12.32 -8.32 5.65
C ASP A 280 11.36 -9.51 5.77
N ASP A 281 10.70 -9.69 6.90
CA ASP A 281 9.78 -10.79 7.16
C ASP A 281 8.46 -10.69 6.35
N ILE A 282 7.80 -11.84 6.22
CA ILE A 282 6.47 -11.96 5.63
C ILE A 282 5.60 -12.77 6.58
N TRP A 283 4.40 -12.27 6.87
CA TRP A 283 3.47 -12.87 7.80
C TRP A 283 2.14 -13.20 7.14
N SER A 284 1.56 -14.34 7.50
CA SER A 284 0.18 -14.69 7.18
C SER A 284 -0.69 -14.59 8.42
N PHE A 285 -1.85 -13.98 8.28
CA PHE A 285 -2.93 -14.00 9.27
C PHE A 285 -4.11 -14.81 8.75
N ASN A 286 -4.56 -15.76 9.57
CA ASN A 286 -5.76 -16.54 9.30
C ASN A 286 -6.97 -15.84 9.94
N PRO A 287 -7.88 -15.23 9.17
CA PRO A 287 -9.00 -14.47 9.71
C PRO A 287 -10.09 -15.32 10.37
N THR A 288 -10.12 -16.63 10.12
CA THR A 288 -11.07 -17.55 10.77
C THR A 288 -10.60 -18.01 12.15
N LYS A 289 -9.28 -18.20 12.29
CA LYS A 289 -8.65 -18.67 13.55
C LYS A 289 -8.09 -17.54 14.40
N GLU A 290 -7.92 -16.36 13.81
CA GLU A 290 -7.22 -15.22 14.40
C GLU A 290 -5.78 -15.55 14.82
N GLU A 291 -5.10 -16.34 14.00
CA GLU A 291 -3.73 -16.81 14.24
C GLU A 291 -2.76 -16.23 13.21
N TRP A 292 -1.57 -15.88 13.66
CA TRP A 292 -0.47 -15.42 12.84
C TRP A 292 0.55 -16.52 12.61
N THR A 293 1.17 -16.51 11.43
CA THR A 293 2.26 -17.41 11.05
C THR A 293 3.31 -16.60 10.29
N GLN A 294 4.54 -16.51 10.80
CA GLN A 294 5.66 -16.01 10.02
C GLN A 294 6.00 -17.04 8.94
N LEU A 295 5.99 -16.63 7.68
CA LEU A 295 6.16 -17.52 6.54
C LEU A 295 7.64 -17.80 6.30
N ALA A 296 7.96 -19.02 5.88
CA ALA A 296 9.25 -19.28 5.25
C ALA A 296 9.32 -18.52 3.93
N VAL A 297 10.49 -18.00 3.57
CA VAL A 297 10.67 -17.21 2.34
C VAL A 297 11.74 -17.86 1.48
N ASN A 298 11.36 -18.32 0.29
CA ASN A 298 12.26 -18.88 -0.71
C ASN A 298 12.68 -17.77 -1.68
N GLY A 299 13.76 -17.07 -1.33
CA GLY A 299 14.36 -16.01 -2.14
C GLY A 299 14.98 -14.92 -1.28
N ASP A 300 15.62 -13.95 -1.93
CA ASP A 300 16.52 -12.97 -1.30
C ASP A 300 16.03 -11.52 -1.48
N MET A 301 14.72 -11.28 -1.41
CA MET A 301 14.18 -9.92 -1.41
C MET A 301 14.68 -9.16 -0.17
N GLU A 302 15.50 -8.12 -0.40
CA GLU A 302 16.04 -7.23 0.63
C GLU A 302 14.93 -6.53 1.43
N ALA A 303 15.22 -6.29 2.72
CA ALA A 303 14.39 -5.49 3.65
C ALA A 303 14.00 -4.14 3.03
N ARG A 304 12.71 -3.82 3.07
CA ARG A 304 12.19 -2.62 2.42
C ARG A 304 10.89 -2.12 3.02
N GLY A 305 10.68 -0.82 2.91
CA GLY A 305 9.40 -0.14 3.09
C GLY A 305 9.17 0.87 1.96
N TRP A 306 8.05 1.59 2.01
CA TRP A 306 7.73 2.64 1.03
C TRP A 306 7.69 2.15 -0.43
N PHE A 307 7.49 0.85 -0.63
CA PHE A 307 7.41 0.21 -1.95
C PHE A 307 5.98 0.28 -2.50
N GLY A 308 5.85 0.17 -3.82
CA GLY A 308 4.55 -0.05 -4.45
C GLY A 308 4.22 -1.54 -4.45
N SER A 309 2.93 -1.87 -4.24
CA SER A 309 2.48 -3.26 -4.28
C SER A 309 1.04 -3.39 -4.76
N ASP A 310 0.74 -4.55 -5.36
CA ASP A 310 -0.60 -4.89 -5.85
C ASP A 310 -0.86 -6.41 -5.79
N SER A 311 -2.12 -6.79 -5.57
CA SER A 311 -2.56 -8.19 -5.60
C SER A 311 -3.08 -8.56 -6.99
N VAL A 312 -2.69 -9.74 -7.49
CA VAL A 312 -3.10 -10.22 -8.81
C VAL A 312 -3.97 -11.46 -8.63
N ASP A 313 -5.26 -11.31 -8.97
CA ASP A 313 -6.27 -12.37 -9.00
C ASP A 313 -6.40 -13.23 -7.72
N GLY A 314 -5.90 -12.71 -6.58
CA GLY A 314 -5.87 -13.43 -5.31
C GLY A 314 -4.85 -14.59 -5.26
N GLU A 315 -3.98 -14.70 -6.26
CA GLU A 315 -3.01 -15.79 -6.42
C GLU A 315 -1.55 -15.35 -6.25
N SER A 316 -1.25 -14.08 -6.52
CA SER A 316 0.10 -13.53 -6.33
C SER A 316 0.09 -12.08 -5.90
N ILE A 317 1.23 -11.61 -5.38
CA ILE A 317 1.45 -10.21 -5.01
C ILE A 317 2.67 -9.71 -5.76
N VAL A 318 2.56 -8.54 -6.38
CA VAL A 318 3.71 -7.84 -6.98
C VAL A 318 4.19 -6.77 -6.02
N VAL A 319 5.50 -6.74 -5.77
CA VAL A 319 6.19 -5.71 -4.98
C VAL A 319 7.22 -5.03 -5.87
N TRP A 320 7.32 -3.71 -5.82
CA TRP A 320 8.30 -2.96 -6.62
C TRP A 320 8.97 -1.85 -5.83
N GLY A 321 10.30 -1.76 -5.98
CA GLY A 321 11.11 -0.66 -5.45
C GLY A 321 11.02 -0.55 -3.93
N GLY A 322 10.83 0.67 -3.45
CA GLY A 322 10.89 1.03 -2.04
C GLY A 322 12.25 1.59 -1.65
N ILE A 323 12.52 1.63 -0.35
CA ILE A 323 13.79 2.10 0.21
C ILE A 323 14.32 1.09 1.23
N ASN A 324 15.64 0.93 1.28
CA ASN A 324 16.33 0.09 2.26
C ASN A 324 16.94 0.91 3.40
N SER A 325 17.51 0.23 4.40
CA SER A 325 18.14 0.89 5.56
C SER A 325 19.42 1.67 5.25
N LYS A 326 19.91 1.62 4.01
CA LYS A 326 21.02 2.45 3.52
C LYS A 326 20.51 3.74 2.84
N ASN A 327 19.20 4.01 2.88
CA ASN A 327 18.55 5.15 2.22
C ASN A 327 18.61 5.08 0.68
N GLU A 328 18.80 3.88 0.12
CA GLU A 328 18.87 3.64 -1.31
C GLU A 328 17.47 3.28 -1.84
N ARG A 329 17.04 3.94 -2.92
CA ARG A 329 15.81 3.56 -3.62
C ARG A 329 16.05 2.29 -4.41
N LEU A 330 15.35 1.24 -4.00
CA LEU A 330 15.45 -0.07 -4.63
C LEU A 330 14.87 -0.01 -6.04
N THR A 331 15.47 -0.78 -6.94
CA THR A 331 15.13 -0.76 -8.37
C THR A 331 14.34 -1.97 -8.84
N ASP A 332 14.31 -3.01 -8.02
CA ASP A 332 13.85 -4.35 -8.38
C ASP A 332 12.36 -4.54 -8.12
N GLY A 333 11.78 -5.49 -8.86
CA GLY A 333 10.43 -5.98 -8.67
C GLY A 333 10.42 -7.48 -8.36
N TRP A 334 9.40 -7.91 -7.61
CA TRP A 334 9.23 -9.29 -7.14
C TRP A 334 7.78 -9.73 -7.29
N ILE A 335 7.59 -11.00 -7.64
CA ILE A 335 6.31 -11.69 -7.59
C ILE A 335 6.37 -12.67 -6.43
N LEU A 336 5.39 -12.61 -5.53
CA LEU A 336 5.24 -13.47 -4.36
C LEU A 336 4.08 -14.45 -4.62
N THR A 337 4.32 -15.73 -4.41
CA THR A 337 3.30 -16.80 -4.48
C THR A 337 3.38 -17.68 -3.24
N LEU A 338 2.23 -18.10 -2.71
CA LEU A 338 2.11 -18.98 -1.53
C LEU A 338 2.02 -20.46 -1.91
#